data_AF-A0A851F699-F1
#
_entry.id   AF-A0A851F699-F1
#
_cell.length_a   1.000
_cell.length_b   1.000
_cell.length_c   1.000
_cell.angle_alpha   90.00
_cell.angle_beta   90.00
_cell.angle_gamma   90.00
#
_symmetry.space_group_name_H-M   'P 1'
#
loop_
_entity.id
_entity.type
_entity.pdbx_description
1 polymer ?
#
loop_
_entity_poly.entity_id
_entity_poly.type
_entity_poly.pdbx_seq_one_letter_code
_entity_poly.pdbx_strand_id
1 'polypeptide(L)'
;SDYNLDCMPPHGYIHVLSLTDNIAEFRNAVNKQKISGNIDTPEGGFDAMLQAAVCQSHIGWRKEAKRLLLVMTDQTSHLALDSKLAGIVIPHD
;
A
#
# COMPACT_ATOMS: atom_id res chain seq x y z
N SER A 1 -30.91 -4.39 2.49
CA SER A 1 -29.61 -5.08 2.53
C SER A 1 -28.56 -4.01 2.27
N ASP A 2 -27.94 -3.50 3.33
CA ASP A 2 -27.13 -2.28 3.35
C ASP A 2 -25.71 -2.46 2.77
N TYR A 3 -25.60 -3.12 1.62
CA TYR A 3 -24.32 -3.42 0.96
C TYR A 3 -24.09 -2.64 -0.34
N ASN A 4 -24.76 -1.51 -0.54
CA ASN A 4 -24.38 -0.55 -1.59
C ASN A 4 -23.37 0.45 -1.03
N LEU A 5 -22.22 -0.06 -0.56
CA LEU A 5 -21.07 0.76 -0.22
C LEU A 5 -20.33 1.17 -1.50
N ASP A 6 -19.99 2.45 -1.60
CA ASP A 6 -19.14 2.99 -2.67
C ASP A 6 -17.67 2.64 -2.37
N CYS A 7 -17.29 1.40 -2.69
CA CYS A 7 -15.93 0.90 -2.58
C CYS A 7 -15.17 1.08 -3.90
N MET A 8 -13.86 1.31 -3.80
CA MET A 8 -12.98 1.25 -4.97
C MET A 8 -12.59 -0.20 -5.30
N PRO A 9 -12.19 -0.49 -6.56
CA PRO A 9 -11.67 -1.81 -6.91
C PRO A 9 -10.41 -2.21 -6.08
N PRO A 10 -10.22 -3.51 -5.80
CA PRO A 10 -9.05 -3.98 -5.08
C PRO A 10 -7.77 -3.78 -5.87
N HIS A 11 -6.70 -3.52 -5.13
CA HIS A 11 -5.37 -3.22 -5.64
C HIS A 11 -4.33 -3.68 -4.62
N GLY A 12 -3.18 -4.17 -5.07
CA GLY A 12 -2.08 -4.53 -4.16
C GLY A 12 -1.39 -3.31 -3.57
N TYR A 13 -1.02 -2.34 -4.42
CA TYR A 13 -0.36 -1.11 -4.02
C TYR A 13 -0.68 0.03 -5.00
N ILE A 14 -0.97 1.22 -4.48
CA ILE A 14 -1.08 2.46 -5.26
C ILE A 14 -0.23 3.54 -4.60
N HIS A 15 0.71 4.10 -5.36
CA HIS A 15 1.39 5.33 -4.97
C HIS A 15 0.54 6.54 -5.34
N VAL A 16 0.03 7.27 -4.35
CA VAL A 16 -0.91 8.39 -4.56
C VAL A 16 -0.25 9.77 -4.48
N LEU A 17 0.76 9.93 -3.62
CA LEU A 17 1.40 11.22 -3.37
C LEU A 17 2.89 11.02 -3.04
N SER A 18 3.77 11.58 -3.87
CA SER A 18 5.22 11.65 -3.60
C SER A 18 5.50 12.52 -2.39
N LEU A 19 6.65 12.29 -1.74
CA LEU A 19 7.11 13.09 -0.61
C LEU A 19 7.15 14.57 -0.99
N THR A 20 6.38 15.36 -0.25
CA THR A 20 6.15 16.78 -0.46
C THR A 20 6.27 17.50 0.89
N ASP A 21 6.72 18.76 0.88
CA ASP A 21 6.68 19.64 2.04
C ASP A 21 5.32 20.34 2.21
N ASN A 22 4.43 20.19 1.22
CA ASN A 22 3.09 20.77 1.24
C ASN A 22 2.08 19.88 2.00
N ILE A 23 1.83 20.22 3.27
CA ILE A 23 0.86 19.50 4.10
C ILE A 23 -0.58 19.56 3.57
N ALA A 24 -0.94 20.57 2.77
CA ALA A 24 -2.27 20.66 2.20
C ALA A 24 -2.50 19.60 1.11
N GLU A 25 -1.46 19.25 0.34
CA GLU A 25 -1.52 18.14 -0.64
C GLU A 25 -1.73 16.81 0.07
N PHE A 26 -1.02 16.57 1.18
CA PHE A 26 -1.23 15.36 2.00
C PHE A 26 -2.67 15.26 2.49
N ARG A 27 -3.22 16.33 3.09
CA ARG A 27 -4.61 16.34 3.56
C ARG A 27 -5.61 16.08 2.43
N ASN A 28 -5.38 16.70 1.27
CA ASN A 28 -6.24 16.53 0.11
C ASN A 28 -6.19 15.10 -0.45
N ALA A 29 -5.00 14.50 -0.55
CA ALA A 29 -4.82 13.14 -1.02
C ALA A 29 -5.51 12.13 -0.08
N VAL A 30 -5.32 12.28 1.23
CA VAL A 30 -5.97 11.42 2.24
C VAL A 30 -7.48 11.55 2.20
N ASN A 31 -8.03 12.77 2.13
CA ASN A 31 -9.48 12.98 2.10
C ASN A 31 -10.17 12.43 0.84
N LYS A 32 -9.41 12.15 -0.23
CA LYS A 32 -9.92 11.56 -1.47
C LYS A 32 -9.85 10.04 -1.49
N GLN A 33 -9.17 9.42 -0.53
CA GLN A 33 -9.00 7.97 -0.50
C GLN A 33 -10.33 7.27 -0.20
N LYS A 34 -10.59 6.17 -0.89
CA LYS A 34 -11.73 5.28 -0.64
C LYS A 34 -11.24 3.94 -0.10
N ILE A 35 -12.14 3.22 0.56
CA ILE A 35 -11.90 1.86 1.04
C ILE A 35 -12.15 0.86 -0.09
N SER A 36 -11.37 -0.21 -0.10
CA SER A 36 -11.57 -1.41 -0.91
C SER A 36 -11.84 -2.61 0.02
N GLY A 37 -12.22 -3.75 -0.53
CA GLY A 37 -12.28 -5.01 0.20
C GLY A 37 -11.72 -6.18 -0.60
N ASN A 38 -11.21 -7.18 0.12
CA ASN A 38 -10.89 -8.51 -0.40
C ASN A 38 -11.62 -9.56 0.48
N ILE A 39 -11.29 -10.85 0.34
CA ILE A 39 -12.03 -11.95 0.98
C ILE A 39 -11.34 -12.44 2.27
N ASP A 40 -10.03 -12.60 2.26
CA ASP A 40 -9.27 -13.20 3.34
C ASP A 40 -8.75 -12.16 4.35
N THR A 41 -8.25 -12.62 5.49
CA THR A 41 -7.82 -11.75 6.60
C THR A 41 -6.40 -11.19 6.43
N PRO A 42 -5.41 -11.95 5.92
CA PRO A 42 -4.07 -11.40 5.71
C PRO A 42 -4.04 -10.41 4.54
N GLU A 43 -3.33 -9.31 4.71
CA GLU A 43 -3.24 -8.26 3.70
C GLU A 43 -1.88 -8.26 2.97
N GLY A 44 -1.86 -7.76 1.73
CA GLY A 44 -0.65 -7.64 0.90
C GLY A 44 0.33 -6.53 1.32
N GLY A 45 0.40 -6.18 2.60
CA GLY A 45 1.13 -5.01 3.09
C GLY A 45 2.66 -5.06 2.85
N PHE A 46 3.24 -6.26 2.82
CA PHE A 46 4.69 -6.41 2.59
C PHE A 46 5.12 -6.11 1.16
N ASP A 47 4.28 -6.38 0.16
CA ASP A 47 4.52 -5.98 -1.22
C ASP A 47 4.57 -4.45 -1.32
N ALA A 48 3.61 -3.76 -0.69
CA ALA A 48 3.57 -2.29 -0.66
C ALA A 48 4.80 -1.69 0.04
N MET A 49 5.23 -2.27 1.16
CA MET A 49 6.43 -1.82 1.88
C MET A 49 7.70 -1.95 1.03
N LEU A 50 7.84 -3.07 0.33
CA LEU A 50 8.99 -3.33 -0.53
C LEU A 50 9.04 -2.31 -1.68
N GLN A 51 7.94 -2.13 -2.39
CA GLN A 51 7.84 -1.15 -3.48
C GLN A 51 8.11 0.29 -2.98
N ALA A 52 7.56 0.67 -1.82
CA ALA A 52 7.84 1.98 -1.22
C ALA A 52 9.32 2.18 -0.83
N ALA A 53 10.05 1.11 -0.50
CA ALA A 53 11.47 1.19 -0.15
C ALA A 53 12.37 1.31 -1.40
N VAL A 54 12.09 0.54 -2.46
CA VAL A 54 12.98 0.43 -3.62
C VAL A 54 12.68 1.45 -4.72
N CYS A 55 11.43 1.91 -4.87
CA CYS A 55 11.02 2.89 -5.89
C CYS A 55 11.39 4.34 -5.53
N GLN A 56 12.68 4.61 -5.25
CA GLN A 56 13.15 5.87 -4.66
C GLN A 56 12.74 7.12 -5.43
N SER A 57 12.78 7.10 -6.76
CA SER A 57 12.42 8.24 -7.61
C SER A 57 10.92 8.55 -7.60
N HIS A 58 10.08 7.53 -7.50
CA HIS A 58 8.62 7.69 -7.47
C HIS A 58 8.17 8.21 -6.11
N ILE A 59 8.73 7.65 -5.02
CA ILE A 59 8.39 8.07 -3.65
C ILE A 59 9.02 9.43 -3.31
N GLY A 60 10.24 9.71 -3.79
CA GLY A 60 10.94 10.97 -3.53
C GLY A 60 11.81 10.96 -2.26
N TRP A 61 12.36 9.81 -1.87
CA TRP A 61 13.22 9.71 -0.69
C TRP A 61 14.48 10.58 -0.83
N ARG A 62 14.63 11.58 0.06
CA ARG A 62 15.83 12.44 0.09
C ARG A 62 17.08 11.64 0.48
N LYS A 63 18.24 12.08 -0.04
CA LYS A 63 19.55 11.45 0.25
C LYS A 63 19.99 11.69 1.69
N GLU A 64 19.87 12.92 2.18
CA GLU A 64 20.33 13.35 3.50
C GLU A 64 19.15 13.50 4.48
N ALA A 65 18.43 12.40 4.73
CA ALA A 65 17.32 12.38 5.67
C ALA A 65 17.20 11.02 6.35
N LYS A 66 16.74 11.01 7.60
CA LYS A 66 16.21 9.78 8.22
C LYS A 66 14.88 9.44 7.55
N ARG A 67 14.79 8.24 6.98
CA ARG A 67 13.60 7.76 6.27
C ARG A 67 12.72 7.00 7.26
N LEU A 68 11.50 7.50 7.46
CA LEU A 68 10.50 6.87 8.31
C LEU A 68 9.37 6.37 7.41
N LEU A 69 9.03 5.08 7.53
CA LEU A 69 7.88 4.48 6.86
C LEU A 69 6.89 4.06 7.94
N LEU A 70 5.75 4.73 8.00
CA LEU A 70 4.65 4.37 8.89
C LEU A 70 3.75 3.37 8.17
N VAL A 71 3.63 2.16 8.73
CA VAL A 71 2.73 1.12 8.23
C VAL A 71 1.52 1.08 9.15
N MET A 72 0.32 1.27 8.58
CA MET A 72 -0.94 1.32 9.32
C MET A 72 -1.83 0.17 8.82
N THR A 73 -2.09 -0.81 9.68
CA THR A 73 -2.93 -1.98 9.42
C THR A 73 -3.55 -2.45 10.73
N ASP A 74 -4.72 -3.09 10.68
CA ASP A 74 -5.39 -3.73 11.81
C ASP A 74 -5.35 -5.27 11.75
N GLN A 75 -4.80 -5.84 10.67
CA GLN A 75 -4.66 -7.28 10.45
C GLN A 75 -3.23 -7.69 10.08
N THR A 76 -2.98 -9.00 10.03
CA THR A 76 -1.70 -9.62 9.66
C THR A 76 -1.36 -9.42 8.19
N SER A 77 -0.10 -9.63 7.81
CA SER A 77 0.35 -9.60 6.40
C SER A 77 0.50 -11.00 5.83
N HIS A 78 0.30 -11.14 4.52
CA HIS A 78 0.79 -12.29 3.76
C HIS A 78 2.31 -12.41 3.82
N LEU A 79 2.80 -13.66 3.74
CA LEU A 79 4.21 -14.01 3.71
C LEU A 79 4.63 -14.57 2.34
N ALA A 80 5.94 -14.62 2.11
CA ALA A 80 6.48 -15.38 0.98
C ALA A 80 5.99 -16.84 1.05
N LEU A 81 5.68 -17.40 -0.12
CA LEU A 81 5.04 -18.71 -0.34
C LEU A 81 3.52 -18.78 -0.10
N ASP A 82 2.86 -17.81 0.54
CA ASP A 82 1.39 -17.77 0.61
C ASP A 82 0.77 -17.67 -0.77
N SER A 83 1.44 -16.92 -1.66
CA SER A 83 1.09 -16.70 -3.06
C SER A 83 1.01 -17.99 -3.89
N LYS A 84 1.55 -19.11 -3.38
CA LYS A 84 1.34 -20.45 -3.96
C LYS A 84 -0.13 -20.82 -4.05
N LEU A 85 -0.97 -20.35 -3.11
CA LEU A 85 -2.43 -20.55 -3.14
C LEU A 85 -3.08 -19.85 -4.33
N ALA A 86 -2.53 -18.71 -4.76
CA ALA A 86 -2.94 -17.98 -5.95
C ALA A 86 -2.23 -18.46 -7.24
N GLY A 87 -1.41 -19.52 -7.17
CA GLY A 87 -0.64 -20.03 -8.30
C GLY A 87 0.59 -19.20 -8.67
N ILE A 88 0.96 -18.20 -7.86
CA ILE A 88 2.14 -17.38 -8.05
C ILE A 88 3.31 -18.04 -7.32
N VAL A 89 4.24 -18.63 -8.09
CA VAL A 89 5.34 -19.45 -7.56
C VAL A 89 6.72 -18.87 -7.84
N ILE A 90 6.79 -17.75 -8.56
CA ILE A 90 8.04 -17.05 -8.85
C ILE A 90 8.37 -16.18 -7.63
N PRO A 91 9.56 -16.32 -7.03
CA PRO A 91 9.99 -15.45 -5.94
C PRO A 91 10.02 -13.98 -6.36
N HIS A 92 9.87 -13.07 -5.38
CA HIS A 92 10.15 -11.65 -5.61
C HIS A 92 11.61 -11.46 -6.05
N ASP A 93 11.85 -10.52 -6.97
CA ASP A 93 13.17 -10.19 -7.50
C ASP A 93 14.03 -9.37 -6.53
#